data_AF-A0A9J7IFK4-F1
#
_entry.id   AF-A0A9J7IFK4-F1
#
_cell.length_a   1.000
_cell.length_b   1.000
_cell.length_c   1.000
_cell.angle_alpha   90.00
_cell.angle_beta   90.00
_cell.angle_gamma   90.00
#
_symmetry.space_group_name_H-M   'P 1'
#
loop_
_entity.id
_entity.type
_entity.pdbx_description
1 polymer ?
#
loop_
_entity_poly.entity_id
_entity_poly.type
_entity_poly.pdbx_seq_one_letter_code
_entity_poly.pdbx_strand_id
1 'polypeptide(L)'
;CSCHFLYGPETKEDHKIQIEKSLINKTELKLEVIFYKKDGSPFWCLFDIVPIKNEKREVVLFLASHKDITHTKMMEMNVNEECDS
;
A
#
# COMPACT_ATOMS: atom_id res chain seq x y z
N CYS A 1 0.06 -10.59 7.93
CA CYS A 1 -0.44 -10.11 6.62
C CYS A 1 0.13 -8.75 6.19
N SER A 2 1.10 -8.17 6.90
CA SER A 2 1.71 -6.87 6.55
C SER A 2 2.77 -6.95 5.44
N CYS A 3 3.05 -8.13 4.89
CA CYS A 3 4.00 -8.34 3.80
C CYS A 3 5.35 -7.63 4.01
N HIS A 4 5.97 -7.75 5.19
CA HIS A 4 7.24 -7.10 5.53
C HIS A 4 8.37 -7.31 4.51
N PHE A 5 8.32 -8.40 3.74
CA PHE A 5 9.27 -8.69 2.67
C PHE A 5 9.22 -7.69 1.50
N LEU A 6 8.17 -6.89 1.41
CA LEU A 6 8.02 -5.79 0.43
C LEU A 6 8.59 -4.46 0.94
N TYR A 7 8.98 -4.38 2.21
CA TYR A 7 9.51 -3.14 2.77
C TYR A 7 10.98 -2.96 2.36
N GLY A 8 11.38 -1.70 2.21
CA GLY A 8 12.78 -1.34 2.00
C GLY A 8 13.07 0.09 2.45
N PRO A 9 14.22 0.65 2.05
CA PRO A 9 14.75 1.91 2.59
C PRO A 9 13.78 3.10 2.53
N GLU A 10 13.01 3.23 1.45
CA GLU A 10 12.10 4.36 1.21
C GLU A 10 10.66 4.07 1.67
N THR A 11 10.39 2.88 2.20
CA THR A 11 9.09 2.57 2.80
C THR A 11 8.93 3.38 4.08
N LYS A 12 8.09 4.42 4.04
CA LYS A 12 7.83 5.32 5.17
C LYS A 12 7.35 4.58 6.42
N GLU A 13 7.91 4.95 7.56
CA GLU A 13 7.56 4.31 8.85
C GLU A 13 6.08 4.50 9.20
N ASP A 14 5.53 5.69 8.96
CA ASP A 14 4.11 5.98 9.19
C ASP A 14 3.20 5.04 8.38
N HIS A 15 3.59 4.66 7.17
CA HIS A 15 2.82 3.73 6.34
C HIS A 15 2.86 2.31 6.92
N LYS A 16 4.02 1.86 7.43
CA LYS A 16 4.13 0.56 8.12
C LYS A 16 3.23 0.53 9.35
N ILE A 17 3.26 1.59 10.16
CA ILE A 17 2.41 1.73 11.34
C ILE A 17 0.92 1.71 10.97
N GLN A 18 0.52 2.40 9.89
CA GLN A 18 -0.87 2.37 9.42
C GLN A 18 -1.30 0.97 8.98
N ILE A 19 -0.45 0.24 8.25
CA ILE A 19 -0.70 -1.15 7.84
C ILE A 19 -0.90 -2.03 9.07
N GLU A 20 0.01 -1.98 10.05
CA GLU A 20 -0.11 -2.76 11.28
C GLU A 20 -1.37 -2.42 12.07
N LYS A 21 -1.65 -1.12 12.26
CA LYS A 21 -2.87 -0.66 12.95
C LYS A 21 -4.13 -1.15 12.27
N SER A 22 -4.19 -1.18 10.94
CA SER A 22 -5.37 -1.66 10.21
C SER A 22 -5.64 -3.15 10.46
N LEU A 23 -4.57 -3.96 10.51
CA LEU A 23 -4.66 -5.39 10.76
C LEU A 23 -5.06 -5.67 12.22
N ILE A 24 -4.48 -4.95 13.18
CA ILE A 24 -4.79 -5.07 14.62
C ILE A 24 -6.23 -4.64 14.89
N ASN A 25 -6.62 -3.47 14.40
CA ASN A 25 -7.94 -2.89 14.63
C ASN A 25 -9.01 -3.49 13.73
N LYS A 26 -8.63 -4.37 12.80
CA LYS A 26 -9.53 -5.03 11.84
C LYS A 26 -10.33 -4.02 11.02
N THR A 27 -9.66 -2.95 10.59
CA THR A 27 -10.22 -1.86 9.79
C THR A 27 -9.73 -1.91 8.35
N GLU A 28 -10.50 -1.30 7.46
CA GLU A 28 -10.07 -1.08 6.07
C GLU A 28 -8.89 -0.10 6.04
N LEU A 29 -8.03 -0.27 5.03
CA LEU A 29 -6.92 0.62 4.77
C LEU A 29 -6.63 0.66 3.27
N LYS A 30 -6.51 1.86 2.72
CA LYS A 30 -6.05 2.09 1.35
C LYS A 30 -4.99 3.19 1.38
N LEU A 31 -3.79 2.90 0.90
CA LEU A 31 -2.73 3.91 0.78
C LEU A 31 -1.79 3.64 -0.40
N GLU A 32 -1.09 4.68 -0.81
CA GLU A 32 0.02 4.59 -1.76
C GLU A 32 1.33 4.47 -0.98
N VAL A 33 2.08 3.40 -1.22
CA VAL A 33 3.31 3.08 -0.48
C VAL A 33 4.41 2.64 -1.43
N ILE A 34 5.66 3.02 -1.12
CA ILE A 34 6.83 2.51 -1.82
C ILE A 34 7.17 1.13 -1.25
N PHE A 35 7.11 0.12 -2.11
CA PHE A 35 7.53 -1.25 -1.84
C PHE A 35 8.67 -1.66 -2.76
N TYR A 36 9.27 -2.82 -2.47
CA TYR A 36 10.44 -3.33 -3.15
C TYR A 36 10.15 -4.68 -3.79
N LYS A 37 10.57 -4.84 -5.06
CA LYS A 37 10.54 -6.12 -5.77
C LYS A 37 11.68 -7.01 -5.28
N LYS A 38 11.65 -8.28 -5.67
CA LYS A 38 12.69 -9.27 -5.29
C LYS A 38 14.11 -8.85 -5.72
N ASP A 39 14.22 -8.11 -6.81
CA ASP A 39 15.49 -7.58 -7.32
C ASP A 39 15.98 -6.31 -6.60
N GLY A 40 15.21 -5.81 -5.62
CA GLY A 40 15.53 -4.60 -4.87
C GLY A 40 15.08 -3.31 -5.54
N SER A 41 14.37 -3.35 -6.67
CA SER A 41 13.84 -2.13 -7.30
C SER A 41 12.62 -1.59 -6.52
N PRO A 42 12.57 -0.27 -6.23
CA PRO A 42 11.40 0.34 -5.61
C PRO A 42 10.26 0.48 -6.62
N PHE A 43 9.03 0.38 -6.15
CA PHE A 43 7.82 0.64 -6.94
C PHE A 43 6.73 1.25 -6.08
N TRP A 44 5.91 2.13 -6.67
CA TRP A 44 4.73 2.65 -6.03
C TRP A 44 3.61 1.62 -6.08
N CYS A 45 3.14 1.22 -4.90
CA CYS A 45 2.04 0.29 -4.74
C CYS A 45 0.82 1.03 -4.17
N LEU A 46 -0.31 0.97 -4.88
CA LEU A 46 -1.60 1.20 -4.25
C LEU A 46 -1.95 -0.07 -3.47
N PHE A 47 -1.81 -0.01 -2.15
CA PHE A 47 -2.05 -1.12 -1.25
C PHE A 47 -3.39 -0.97 -0.56
N ASP A 48 -4.21 -2.02 -0.63
CA ASP A 48 -5.60 -2.03 -0.15
C ASP A 48 -5.87 -3.26 0.70
N ILE A 49 -6.28 -3.06 1.95
CA ILE A 49 -6.64 -4.09 2.93
C ILE A 49 -8.11 -3.93 3.26
N VAL A 50 -8.88 -5.01 3.05
CA VAL A 50 -10.30 -5.07 3.38
C VAL A 50 -10.57 -6.27 4.29
N PRO A 51 -11.07 -6.08 5.52
CA PRO A 51 -11.47 -7.17 6.40
C PRO A 51 -12.78 -7.79 5.91
N ILE A 52 -12.80 -9.11 5.78
CA ILE A 52 -13.99 -9.88 5.41
C ILE A 52 -14.63 -10.40 6.70
N LYS A 53 -15.89 -10.01 6.91
CA LYS A 53 -16.68 -10.36 8.10
C LYS A 53 -17.65 -11.51 7.81
N ASN A 54 -17.83 -12.39 8.78
CA ASN A 54 -18.91 -13.38 8.75
C ASN A 54 -20.27 -12.75 9.14
N GLU A 55 -21.33 -13.56 9.17
CA GLU A 55 -22.69 -13.12 9.55
C GLU A 55 -22.77 -12.55 10.99
N LYS A 56 -21.85 -12.95 11.87
CA LYS A 56 -21.73 -12.44 13.25
C LYS A 56 -20.92 -11.15 13.35
N ARG A 57 -20.53 -10.55 12.22
CA ARG A 57 -19.67 -9.36 12.10
C ARG A 57 -18.24 -9.57 12.61
N GLU A 58 -17.81 -10.82 12.76
CA GLU A 58 -16.45 -11.16 13.14
C GLU A 58 -15.56 -11.20 11.90
N VAL A 59 -14.40 -10.57 11.96
CA VAL A 59 -13.42 -10.63 10.85
C VAL A 59 -12.77 -12.00 10.84
N VAL A 60 -12.98 -12.73 9.75
CA VAL A 60 -12.49 -14.09 9.53
C VAL A 60 -11.34 -14.14 8.53
N LEU A 61 -11.27 -13.17 7.62
CA LEU A 61 -10.27 -13.08 6.56
C LEU A 61 -9.92 -11.61 6.28
N PHE A 62 -8.80 -11.38 5.61
CA PHE A 62 -8.44 -10.08 5.03
C PHE A 62 -8.14 -10.28 3.54
N LEU A 63 -8.69 -9.41 2.70
CA LEU A 63 -8.30 -9.27 1.31
C LEU A 63 -7.24 -8.17 1.22
N ALA A 64 -6.04 -8.52 0.75
CA ALA A 64 -4.95 -7.58 0.57
C ALA A 64 -4.56 -7.49 -0.91
N SER A 65 -4.78 -6.34 -1.54
CA SER A 65 -4.50 -6.11 -2.97
C SER A 65 -3.31 -5.20 -3.15
N HIS A 66 -2.38 -5.60 -4.03
CA HIS A 66 -1.19 -4.83 -4.38
C HIS A 66 -1.26 -4.46 -5.85
N LYS A 67 -1.36 -3.17 -6.15
CA LYS A 67 -1.37 -2.67 -7.53
C LYS A 67 -0.16 -1.77 -7.77
N ASP A 68 0.72 -2.18 -8.67
CA ASP A 68 1.83 -1.34 -9.13
C ASP A 68 1.24 -0.16 -9.92
N ILE A 69 1.43 1.05 -9.39
CA ILE A 69 0.99 2.32 -9.98
C ILE A 69 2.18 3.21 -10.35
N THR A 70 3.39 2.66 -10.40
CA THR A 70 4.63 3.40 -10.67
C THR A 70 4.55 4.19 -11.97
N HIS A 71 4.03 3.57 -13.03
CA HIS A 71 3.85 4.23 -14.32
C HIS A 71 2.88 5.41 -14.24
N THR A 72 1.76 5.24 -13.54
CA THR A 72 0.77 6.32 -13.33
C THR A 72 1.40 7.48 -12.54
N LYS A 73 2.15 7.19 -11.48
CA LYS A 73 2.85 8.22 -10.68
C LYS A 73 3.89 8.99 -11.48
N MET A 74 4.67 8.31 -12.31
CA MET A 74 5.64 8.97 -13.19
C MET A 74 4.96 9.92 -14.17
N MET A 75 3.81 9.53 -14.74
CA MET A 75 3.04 10.41 -15.63
C MET A 75 2.48 11.63 -14.89
N GLU A 76 1.94 11.46 -13.68
CA GLU A 76 1.45 12.58 -12.85
C GLU A 76 2.56 13.60 -12.52
N MET A 77 3.77 13.12 -12.24
CA MET A 77 4.91 13.99 -11.94
C MET A 77 5.39 14.76 -13.18
N ASN A 78 5.44 14.13 -14.35
CA ASN A 78 5.83 14.80 -15.59
C ASN A 78 4.82 15.86 -16.05
N VAL A 79 3.51 15.64 -15.83
CA VAL A 79 2.48 16.62 -16.19
C VAL A 79 2.55 17.87 -15.29
N ASN A 80 2.96 17.73 -14.03
CA ASN A 80 3.09 18.87 -13.12
C ASN A 80 4.30 19.76 -13.47
N GLU A 81 5.35 19.25 -14.10
CA GLU A 81 6.51 20.07 -14.52
C GLU A 81 6.20 20.96 -15.75
N GLU A 82 5.28 20.55 -16.63
CA GLU A 82 4.86 21.34 -17.79
C GLU A 82 3.87 22.47 -17.45
N CYS A 83 3.11 22.35 -16.34
CA CYS A 83 2.16 23.40 -15.92
C CYS A 83 2.78 24.52 -15.08
N ASP A 84 4.00 24.32 -14.56
CA ASP A 84 4.77 25.34 -13.83
C ASP A 84 5.85 26.03 -14.72
N SER A 85 5.82 25.79 -16.05
CA SER A 85 6.72 26.40 -17.05
C SER A 85 6.05 27.45 -17.93
#